data_AF-A0A1H8DML4-F1
#
_entry.id   AF-A0A1H8DML4-F1
#
_cell.length_a   1.000
_cell.length_b   1.000
_cell.length_c   1.000
_cell.angle_alpha   90.00
_cell.angle_beta   90.00
_cell.angle_gamma   90.00
#
_symmetry.space_group_name_H-M   'P 1'
#
loop_
_entity.id
_entity.type
_entity.pdbx_description
1 polymer ?
#
loop_
_entity_poly.entity_id
_entity_poly.type
_entity_poly.pdbx_seq_one_letter_code
_entity_poly.pdbx_strand_id
1 'polypeptide(L)'
;MTERGKRAAGVARVFTQQPDRLAAAWRRVRCTGSAQHMPPQGLLDALVEPFIREVGVSLAGNESSAWSRTRAVLRLSPERGARSLYEEFAVLRRCMVDAVEVLGGGDAERAVVNRAVDEAVDSSVALLQRLIDTSADGPRVPFGGLVVEWFERPSEARVQPASSGERAALH
;
A
#
# COMPACT_ATOMS: atom_id res chain seq x y z
N MET A 1 32.86 14.07 -0.86
CA MET A 1 31.43 13.69 -0.87
C MET A 1 30.61 14.90 -1.28
N THR A 2 29.93 14.85 -2.42
CA THR A 2 29.17 15.99 -2.95
C THR A 2 27.89 16.22 -2.14
N GLU A 3 27.35 17.45 -2.13
CA GLU A 3 26.08 17.77 -1.47
C GLU A 3 24.93 16.87 -1.96
N ARG A 4 24.95 16.50 -3.26
CA ARG A 4 24.02 15.52 -3.83
C ARG A 4 24.11 14.16 -3.15
N GLY A 5 25.33 13.65 -2.92
CA GLY A 5 25.54 12.37 -2.25
C GLY A 5 25.08 12.38 -0.78
N LYS A 6 25.23 13.51 -0.07
CA LYS A 6 24.70 13.67 1.30
C LYS A 6 23.17 13.60 1.32
N ARG A 7 22.50 14.26 0.38
CA ARG A 7 21.04 14.24 0.27
C ARG A 7 20.51 12.86 -0.08
N ALA A 8 21.10 12.19 -1.08
CA ALA A 8 20.76 10.81 -1.44
C ALA A 8 20.86 9.85 -0.23
N ALA A 9 21.97 9.91 0.51
CA ALA A 9 22.15 9.14 1.74
C ALA A 9 21.13 9.50 2.83
N GLY A 10 20.73 10.78 2.92
CA GLY A 10 19.68 11.25 3.82
C GLY A 10 18.31 10.65 3.48
N VAL A 11 17.92 10.66 2.21
CA VAL A 11 16.66 10.06 1.73
C VAL A 11 16.64 8.56 2.06
N ALA A 12 17.67 7.83 1.67
CA ALA A 12 17.79 6.39 1.94
C ALA A 12 17.68 6.07 3.44
N ARG A 13 18.32 6.89 4.29
CA ARG A 13 18.26 6.76 5.74
C ARG A 13 16.84 6.95 6.28
N VAL A 14 16.11 7.97 5.84
CA VAL A 14 14.74 8.22 6.32
C VAL A 14 13.81 7.07 5.93
N PHE A 15 13.88 6.58 4.68
CA PHE A 15 13.06 5.45 4.23
C PHE A 15 13.34 4.18 5.02
N THR A 16 14.61 3.94 5.36
CA THR A 16 15.01 2.75 6.13
C THR A 16 14.67 2.85 7.62
N GLN A 17 14.82 4.03 8.22
CA GLN A 17 14.74 4.23 9.67
C GLN A 17 13.39 4.73 10.16
N GLN A 18 12.61 5.39 9.30
CA GLN A 18 11.29 5.95 9.64
C GLN A 18 10.21 5.57 8.59
N PRO A 19 10.11 4.30 8.16
CA PRO A 19 9.11 3.89 7.18
C PRO A 19 7.67 4.03 7.72
N ASP A 20 7.50 3.93 9.05
CA ASP A 20 6.24 4.09 9.76
C ASP A 20 5.61 5.47 9.53
N ARG A 21 6.43 6.53 9.45
CA ARG A 21 5.96 7.91 9.22
C ARG A 21 5.39 8.07 7.81
N LEU A 22 6.05 7.49 6.81
CA LEU A 22 5.57 7.50 5.43
C LEU A 22 4.32 6.62 5.30
N ALA A 23 4.30 5.45 5.93
CA ALA A 23 3.11 4.58 5.99
C ALA A 23 1.92 5.29 6.65
N ALA A 24 2.15 6.07 7.71
CA ALA A 24 1.12 6.88 8.35
C ALA A 24 0.64 8.04 7.47
N ALA A 25 1.52 8.65 6.66
CA ALA A 25 1.12 9.64 5.67
C ALA A 25 0.23 9.01 4.59
N TRP A 26 0.63 7.87 4.03
CA TRP A 26 -0.16 7.11 3.06
C TRP A 26 -1.54 6.74 3.60
N ARG A 27 -1.62 6.19 4.82
CA ARG A 27 -2.91 5.87 5.47
C ARG A 27 -3.81 7.09 5.58
N ARG A 28 -3.27 8.25 5.95
CA ARG A 28 -4.05 9.50 6.05
C ARG A 28 -4.63 9.92 4.71
N VAL A 29 -3.82 9.90 3.64
CA VAL A 29 -4.28 10.28 2.28
C VAL A 29 -5.33 9.29 1.74
N ARG A 30 -5.19 7.99 2.05
CA ARG A 30 -6.22 7.00 1.69
C ARG A 30 -7.56 7.26 2.38
N CYS A 31 -7.52 7.74 3.62
CA CYS A 31 -8.72 7.99 4.42
C CYS A 31 -9.37 9.35 4.16
N THR A 32 -8.67 10.31 3.53
CA THR A 32 -9.26 11.60 3.16
C THR A 32 -10.29 11.42 2.05
N GLY A 33 -11.55 11.24 2.42
CA GLY A 33 -12.68 11.03 1.51
C GLY A 33 -13.70 10.00 1.97
N SER A 34 -13.38 9.16 2.96
CA SER A 34 -14.35 8.21 3.51
C SER A 34 -15.15 8.84 4.65
N ALA A 35 -16.46 8.97 4.48
CA ALA A 35 -17.39 9.41 5.52
C ALA A 35 -17.69 8.31 6.57
N GLN A 36 -17.06 7.14 6.44
CA GLN A 36 -17.29 5.98 7.31
C GLN A 36 -16.54 6.14 8.64
N HIS A 37 -17.21 5.79 9.75
CA HIS A 37 -16.64 5.81 11.11
C HIS A 37 -15.42 4.90 11.29
N MET A 38 -15.23 3.91 10.41
CA MET A 38 -13.97 3.19 10.25
C MET A 38 -13.61 3.12 8.77
N PRO A 39 -12.41 3.56 8.36
CA PRO A 39 -11.97 3.36 7.00
C PRO A 39 -11.80 1.84 6.75
N PRO A 40 -12.24 1.32 5.60
CA PRO A 40 -12.07 -0.08 5.27
C PRO A 40 -10.58 -0.44 5.28
N GLN A 41 -10.26 -1.67 5.69
CA GLN A 41 -8.89 -2.17 5.70
C GLN A 41 -8.33 -2.10 4.26
N GLY A 42 -7.16 -1.49 4.12
CA GLY A 42 -6.43 -1.35 2.86
C GLY A 42 -5.77 -2.67 2.48
N LEU A 43 -5.74 -2.98 1.18
CA LEU A 43 -5.06 -4.16 0.65
C LEU A 43 -3.56 -4.12 0.99
N LEU A 44 -2.97 -2.92 1.03
CA LEU A 44 -1.55 -2.73 1.27
C LEU A 44 -1.20 -2.43 2.75
N ASP A 45 -2.16 -2.41 3.68
CA ASP A 45 -1.94 -1.93 5.06
C ASP A 45 -0.79 -2.68 5.79
N ALA A 46 -0.64 -3.99 5.58
CA ALA A 46 0.45 -4.78 6.19
C ALA A 46 1.75 -4.76 5.37
N LEU A 47 1.71 -4.23 4.15
CA LEU A 47 2.79 -4.26 3.16
C LEU A 47 3.58 -2.95 3.12
N VAL A 48 2.88 -1.82 3.28
CA VAL A 48 3.43 -0.48 2.99
C VAL A 48 4.70 -0.19 3.79
N GLU A 49 4.70 -0.42 5.10
CA GLU A 49 5.88 -0.12 5.92
C GLU A 49 7.09 -1.01 5.56
N PRO A 50 6.97 -2.36 5.52
CA PRO A 50 8.07 -3.22 5.06
C PRO A 50 8.57 -2.86 3.65
N PHE A 51 7.67 -2.55 2.72
CA PHE A 51 8.04 -2.19 1.35
C PHE A 51 8.82 -0.87 1.29
N ILE A 52 8.37 0.17 2.01
CA ILE A 52 9.08 1.45 2.08
C ILE A 52 10.49 1.25 2.65
N ARG A 53 10.63 0.42 3.68
CA ARG A 53 11.94 0.07 4.27
C ARG A 53 12.87 -0.53 3.23
N GLU A 54 12.38 -1.51 2.46
CA GLU A 54 13.17 -2.14 1.40
C GLU A 54 13.51 -1.19 0.25
N VAL A 55 12.62 -0.26 -0.10
CA VAL A 55 12.96 0.82 -1.05
C VAL A 55 14.07 1.72 -0.49
N GLY A 56 14.09 1.98 0.81
CA GLY A 56 15.21 2.67 1.48
C GLY A 56 16.56 1.96 1.30
N VAL A 57 16.56 0.62 1.34
CA VAL A 57 17.75 -0.20 1.09
C VAL A 57 18.19 -0.08 -0.38
N SER A 58 17.25 -0.04 -1.33
CA SER A 58 17.58 0.18 -2.75
C SER A 58 18.10 1.61 -3.01
N LEU A 59 17.54 2.62 -2.35
CA LEU A 59 18.05 4.00 -2.39
C LEU A 59 19.47 4.12 -1.82
N ALA A 60 19.87 3.23 -0.92
CA ALA A 60 21.24 3.14 -0.41
C ALA A 60 22.22 2.44 -1.39
N GLY A 61 21.77 2.05 -2.58
CA GLY A 61 22.58 1.43 -3.63
C GLY A 61 22.44 -0.09 -3.75
N ASN A 62 21.48 -0.71 -3.06
CA ASN A 62 21.22 -2.14 -3.26
C ASN A 62 20.44 -2.38 -4.56
N GLU A 63 21.07 -3.08 -5.50
CA GLU A 63 20.52 -3.32 -6.84
C GLU A 63 19.46 -4.43 -6.89
N SER A 64 19.30 -5.22 -5.82
CA SER A 64 18.24 -6.23 -5.79
C SER A 64 16.86 -5.59 -5.72
N SER A 65 15.83 -6.33 -6.15
CA SER A 65 14.43 -5.89 -6.12
C SER A 65 13.95 -5.65 -4.69
N ALA A 66 13.44 -4.44 -4.40
CA ALA A 66 12.79 -4.14 -3.12
C ALA A 66 11.55 -5.01 -2.91
N TRP A 67 10.81 -5.30 -3.98
CA TRP A 67 9.63 -6.16 -3.95
C TRP A 67 9.95 -7.59 -3.51
N SER A 68 11.02 -8.17 -4.08
CA SER A 68 11.49 -9.53 -3.75
C SER A 68 12.00 -9.65 -2.31
N ARG A 69 12.54 -8.56 -1.74
CA ARG A 69 13.01 -8.54 -0.36
C ARG A 69 11.88 -8.31 0.66
N THR A 70 10.76 -7.74 0.23
CA THR A 70 9.68 -7.35 1.13
C THR A 70 9.03 -8.57 1.77
N ARG A 71 9.22 -8.73 3.08
CA ARG A 71 8.60 -9.80 3.88
C ARG A 71 7.37 -9.26 4.60
N ALA A 72 6.22 -9.36 3.94
CA ALA A 72 4.95 -8.86 4.47
C ALA A 72 3.76 -9.71 4.03
N VAL A 73 2.54 -9.28 4.35
CA VAL A 73 1.31 -9.89 3.82
C VAL A 73 0.74 -8.97 2.74
N LEU A 74 0.68 -9.48 1.51
CA LEU A 74 -0.06 -8.86 0.41
C LEU A 74 -1.47 -9.44 0.38
N ARG A 75 -2.48 -8.59 0.55
CA ARG A 75 -3.89 -8.97 0.42
C ARG A 75 -4.38 -8.68 -0.98
N LEU A 76 -5.01 -9.67 -1.60
CA LEU A 76 -5.60 -9.56 -2.93
C LEU A 76 -7.08 -9.91 -2.83
N SER A 77 -7.95 -9.07 -3.36
CA SER A 77 -9.40 -9.28 -3.37
C SER A 77 -9.87 -9.37 -4.82
N PRO A 78 -10.30 -10.55 -5.29
CA PRO A 78 -10.91 -10.70 -6.62
C PRO A 78 -12.12 -9.77 -6.82
N GLU A 79 -12.91 -9.57 -5.75
CA GLU A 79 -14.09 -8.71 -5.73
C GLU A 79 -13.74 -7.23 -5.97
N ARG A 80 -12.71 -6.72 -5.28
CA ARG A 80 -12.21 -5.34 -5.49
C ARG A 80 -11.48 -5.19 -6.83
N GLY A 81 -10.87 -6.27 -7.30
CA GLY A 81 -10.15 -6.33 -8.58
C GLY A 81 -8.87 -5.48 -8.63
N ALA A 82 -8.25 -5.44 -9.83
CA ALA A 82 -6.96 -4.78 -10.02
C ALA A 82 -7.04 -3.26 -9.86
N ARG A 83 -8.20 -2.65 -10.12
CA ARG A 83 -8.42 -1.20 -9.99
C ARG A 83 -8.07 -0.70 -8.59
N SER A 84 -8.51 -1.39 -7.54
CA SER A 84 -8.21 -0.99 -6.16
C SER A 84 -6.71 -1.09 -5.84
N LEU A 85 -5.99 -2.07 -6.41
CA LEU A 85 -4.53 -2.13 -6.27
C LEU A 85 -3.86 -0.92 -6.92
N TYR A 86 -4.26 -0.57 -8.15
CA TYR A 86 -3.72 0.61 -8.84
C TYR A 86 -3.95 1.89 -8.03
N GLU A 87 -5.15 2.06 -7.46
CA GLU A 87 -5.48 3.22 -6.63
C GLU A 87 -4.61 3.28 -5.36
N GLU A 88 -4.48 2.18 -4.61
CA GLU A 88 -3.67 2.15 -3.38
C GLU A 88 -2.17 2.38 -3.68
N PHE A 89 -1.64 1.77 -4.73
CA PHE A 89 -0.25 1.98 -5.15
C PHE A 89 0.01 3.37 -5.73
N ALA A 90 -0.97 3.99 -6.41
CA ALA A 90 -0.84 5.36 -6.90
C ALA A 90 -0.71 6.35 -5.72
N VAL A 91 -1.49 6.16 -4.66
CA VAL A 91 -1.37 6.95 -3.43
C VAL A 91 -0.01 6.70 -2.78
N LEU A 92 0.45 5.44 -2.71
CA LEU A 92 1.76 5.11 -2.16
C LEU A 92 2.90 5.78 -2.93
N ARG A 93 2.88 5.70 -4.26
CA ARG A 93 3.85 6.36 -5.14
C ARG A 93 3.93 7.85 -4.84
N ARG A 94 2.78 8.52 -4.82
CA ARG A 94 2.71 9.96 -4.54
C ARG A 94 3.33 10.28 -3.18
N CYS A 95 2.95 9.57 -2.12
CA CYS A 95 3.50 9.79 -0.78
C CYS A 95 5.02 9.59 -0.71
N MET A 96 5.56 8.57 -1.40
CA MET A 96 7.00 8.31 -1.41
C MET A 96 7.76 9.33 -2.25
N VAL A 97 7.25 9.73 -3.41
CA VAL A 97 7.86 10.77 -4.26
C VAL A 97 7.85 12.12 -3.55
N ASP A 98 6.72 12.51 -2.96
CA ASP A 98 6.61 13.75 -2.16
C ASP A 98 7.64 13.73 -1.00
N ALA A 99 7.84 12.58 -0.35
CA ALA A 99 8.85 12.44 0.70
C ALA A 99 10.28 12.59 0.16
N VAL A 100 10.60 12.04 -1.01
CA VAL A 100 11.92 12.25 -1.65
C VAL A 100 12.16 13.74 -1.88
N GLU A 101 11.16 14.46 -2.37
CA GLU A 101 11.27 15.89 -2.68
C GLU A 101 11.45 16.75 -1.42
N VAL A 102 10.66 16.50 -0.38
CA VAL A 102 10.77 17.19 0.93
C VAL A 102 12.16 16.97 1.55
N LEU A 103 12.75 15.80 1.36
CA LEU A 103 14.09 15.46 1.85
C LEU A 103 15.22 15.99 0.94
N GLY A 104 14.89 16.67 -0.15
CA GLY A 104 15.85 17.25 -1.10
C GLY A 104 16.50 16.23 -2.05
N GLY A 105 15.89 15.06 -2.23
CA GLY A 105 16.27 14.09 -3.25
C GLY A 105 15.99 14.59 -4.67
N GLY A 106 16.62 13.97 -5.66
CA GLY A 106 16.52 14.36 -7.06
C GLY A 106 15.91 13.28 -7.96
N ASP A 107 16.13 13.42 -9.27
CA ASP A 107 15.58 12.51 -10.28
C ASP A 107 16.01 11.05 -10.10
N ALA A 108 17.23 10.82 -9.61
CA ALA A 108 17.74 9.48 -9.40
C ALA A 108 16.96 8.75 -8.31
N GLU A 109 16.72 9.39 -7.17
CA GLU A 109 15.95 8.82 -6.06
C GLU A 109 14.48 8.63 -6.46
N ARG A 110 13.90 9.61 -7.18
CA ARG A 110 12.55 9.47 -7.76
C ARG A 110 12.45 8.28 -8.71
N ALA A 111 13.45 8.06 -9.56
CA ALA A 111 13.46 6.95 -10.50
C ALA A 111 13.52 5.59 -9.77
N VAL A 112 14.28 5.49 -8.68
CA VAL A 112 14.32 4.28 -7.84
C VAL A 112 12.95 4.00 -7.21
N VAL A 113 12.30 5.02 -6.63
CA VAL A 113 10.95 4.88 -6.05
C VAL A 113 9.94 4.45 -7.12
N ASN A 114 9.91 5.14 -8.26
CA ASN A 114 8.96 4.83 -9.33
C ASN A 114 9.14 3.40 -9.84
N ARG A 115 10.37 2.99 -10.13
CA ARG A 115 10.66 1.63 -10.59
C ARG A 115 10.22 0.57 -9.59
N ALA A 116 10.49 0.79 -8.31
CA ALA A 116 10.08 -0.15 -7.26
C ALA A 116 8.55 -0.28 -7.18
N VAL A 117 7.83 0.84 -7.31
CA VAL A 117 6.36 0.83 -7.29
C VAL A 117 5.78 0.20 -8.56
N ASP A 118 6.34 0.49 -9.74
CA ASP A 118 5.93 -0.14 -11.01
C ASP A 118 6.05 -1.67 -10.90
N GLU A 119 7.20 -2.16 -10.44
CA GLU A 119 7.46 -3.58 -10.22
C GLU A 119 6.47 -4.22 -9.23
N ALA A 120 6.18 -3.53 -8.12
CA ALA A 120 5.24 -4.00 -7.11
C ALA A 120 3.80 -4.08 -7.65
N VAL A 121 3.38 -3.08 -8.43
CA VAL A 121 2.06 -3.04 -9.08
C VAL A 121 1.93 -4.20 -10.06
N ASP A 122 2.85 -4.32 -11.02
CA ASP A 122 2.81 -5.34 -12.06
C ASP A 122 2.78 -6.75 -11.45
N SER A 123 3.62 -6.97 -10.43
CA SER A 123 3.68 -8.27 -9.75
C SER A 123 2.41 -8.57 -8.95
N SER A 124 1.83 -7.57 -8.27
CA SER A 124 0.58 -7.74 -7.52
C SER A 124 -0.61 -8.02 -8.45
N VAL A 125 -0.67 -7.36 -9.60
CA VAL A 125 -1.72 -7.57 -10.60
C VAL A 125 -1.59 -8.95 -11.25
N ALA A 126 -0.38 -9.39 -11.59
CA ALA A 126 -0.16 -10.74 -12.11
C ALA A 126 -0.55 -11.82 -11.08
N LEU A 127 -0.24 -11.61 -9.79
CA LEU A 127 -0.69 -12.51 -8.72
C LEU A 127 -2.21 -12.53 -8.58
N LEU A 128 -2.88 -11.38 -8.69
CA LEU A 128 -4.34 -11.32 -8.66
C LEU A 128 -4.96 -12.05 -9.86
N GLN A 129 -4.40 -11.88 -11.05
CA GLN A 129 -4.84 -12.60 -12.25
C GLN A 129 -4.71 -14.11 -12.06
N ARG A 130 -3.62 -14.58 -11.45
CA ARG A 130 -3.45 -16.02 -11.16
C ARG A 130 -4.38 -16.59 -10.09
N LEU A 131 -4.86 -15.76 -9.17
CA LEU A 131 -5.91 -16.17 -8.23
C LEU A 131 -7.23 -16.40 -8.96
N ILE A 132 -7.52 -15.63 -10.02
CA ILE A 132 -8.75 -15.73 -10.82
C ILE A 132 -8.64 -16.83 -11.87
N ASP A 133 -7.49 -16.90 -12.56
CA ASP A 133 -7.19 -17.85 -13.63
C ASP A 133 -5.81 -18.49 -13.39
N THR A 134 -5.82 -19.75 -12.98
CA THR A 134 -4.58 -20.50 -12.68
C THR A 134 -3.64 -20.68 -13.88
N SER A 135 -4.14 -20.50 -15.11
CA SER A 135 -3.36 -20.59 -16.35
C SER A 135 -2.68 -19.28 -16.74
N ALA A 136 -3.00 -18.17 -16.08
CA ALA A 136 -2.37 -16.88 -16.32
C ALA A 136 -0.88 -16.87 -15.95
N ASP A 137 -0.12 -16.03 -16.64
CA ASP A 137 1.32 -15.86 -16.40
C ASP A 137 1.62 -15.38 -14.97
N GLY A 138 2.72 -15.87 -14.41
CA GLY A 138 3.21 -15.47 -13.08
C GLY A 138 3.81 -14.06 -13.05
N PRO A 139 3.98 -13.49 -11.85
CA PRO A 139 4.72 -12.24 -11.71
C PRO A 139 6.17 -12.45 -12.17
N ARG A 140 6.70 -11.49 -12.94
CA ARG A 140 8.11 -11.51 -13.38
C ARG A 140 9.08 -11.39 -12.21
N VAL A 141 8.66 -10.67 -11.17
CA VAL A 141 9.41 -10.49 -9.94
C VAL A 141 8.62 -11.11 -8.79
N PRO A 142 9.14 -12.13 -8.11
CA PRO A 142 8.42 -12.78 -7.04
C PRO A 142 8.25 -11.82 -5.85
N PHE A 143 7.11 -11.92 -5.17
CA PHE A 143 6.92 -11.26 -3.90
C PHE A 143 7.64 -12.04 -2.79
N GLY A 144 8.38 -11.36 -1.91
CA GLY A 144 9.10 -12.00 -0.82
C GLY A 144 8.21 -12.46 0.34
N GLY A 145 6.95 -12.05 0.40
CA GLY A 145 6.06 -12.31 1.52
C GLY A 145 5.00 -13.37 1.27
N LEU A 146 3.98 -13.34 2.12
CA LEU A 146 2.79 -14.18 1.98
C LEU A 146 1.72 -13.43 1.18
N VAL A 147 1.16 -14.10 0.19
CA VAL A 147 0.01 -13.60 -0.58
C VAL A 147 -1.22 -14.28 -0.02
N VAL A 148 -2.23 -13.50 0.35
CA VAL A 148 -3.50 -14.03 0.88
C VAL A 148 -4.66 -13.47 0.09
N GLU A 149 -5.60 -14.34 -0.23
CA GLU A 149 -6.91 -13.91 -0.73
C GLU A 149 -7.69 -13.25 0.40
N TRP A 150 -8.26 -12.09 0.12
CA TRP A 150 -8.97 -11.26 1.08
C TRP A 150 -10.44 -11.15 0.71
N PHE A 151 -11.29 -11.61 1.63
CA PHE A 151 -12.73 -11.50 1.56
C PHE A 151 -13.18 -10.40 2.53
N GLU A 152 -13.93 -9.42 2.03
CA GLU A 152 -14.58 -8.48 2.92
C GLU A 152 -15.68 -9.20 3.69
N ARG A 153 -15.70 -9.07 5.03
CA ARG A 153 -16.90 -9.50 5.77
C ARG A 153 -18.06 -8.60 5.32
N PRO A 154 -19.22 -9.17 4.93
CA PRO A 154 -20.43 -8.39 4.77
C PRO A 154 -20.63 -7.59 6.05
N SER A 155 -20.57 -6.27 5.95
CA SER A 155 -20.95 -5.41 7.06
C SER A 155 -22.41 -5.73 7.34
N GLU A 156 -22.70 -6.43 8.43
CA GLU A 156 -24.06 -6.51 8.97
C GLU A 156 -24.51 -5.07 9.20
N ALA A 157 -25.25 -4.54 8.24
CA ALA A 157 -25.98 -3.31 8.43
C ALA A 157 -26.82 -3.55 9.67
N ARG A 158 -26.45 -2.90 10.77
CA ARG A 158 -27.15 -2.98 12.04
C ARG A 158 -28.60 -2.62 11.76
N VAL A 159 -29.45 -3.64 11.58
CA VAL A 159 -30.89 -3.44 11.42
C VAL A 159 -31.33 -2.81 12.72
N GLN A 160 -31.56 -1.51 12.69
CA GLN A 160 -32.13 -0.78 13.79
C GLN A 160 -33.50 -1.44 14.02
N PRO A 161 -33.77 -2.07 15.19
CA PRO A 161 -35.11 -2.56 15.44
C PRO A 161 -36.04 -1.36 15.39
N ALA A 162 -37.00 -1.40 14.46
CA ALA A 162 -38.05 -0.41 14.41
C ALA A 162 -38.64 -0.31 15.82
N SER A 163 -38.58 0.88 16.42
CA SER A 163 -39.22 1.14 17.69
C SER A 163 -40.71 0.93 17.51
N SER A 164 -41.18 -0.27 17.85
CA SER A 164 -42.60 -0.53 18.07
C SER A 164 -42.95 0.11 19.41
N GLY A 165 -43.19 1.43 19.36
CA GLY A 165 -43.75 2.20 20.45
C GLY A 165 -45.26 2.08 20.38
N GLU A 166 -45.81 1.42 21.38
CA GLU A 166 -47.18 0.94 21.52
C GLU A 166 -48.27 2.01 21.36
N ARG A 167 -49.40 1.57 20.81
CA ARG A 167 -50.71 2.19 21.01
C ARG A 167 -51.11 2.11 22.49
N ALA A 168 -51.88 3.12 22.89
CA ALA A 168 -52.93 3.12 23.91
C ALA A 168 -52.52 3.31 25.39
N ALA A 169 -52.84 4.51 25.89
CA ALA A 169 -53.49 4.67 27.19
C ALA A 169 -54.48 5.84 27.12
N LEU A 170 -55.75 5.50 26.98
CA LEU A 170 -56.88 6.31 27.45
C LEU A 170 -56.87 6.25 28.98
N HIS A 171 -56.95 7.39 29.65
CA HIS A 171 -57.73 7.62 30.87
C HIS A 171 -57.78 9.12 31.17
#